data_AF-V6F398-F1
#
_entry.id   AF-V6F398-F1
#
_cell.length_a   1.000
_cell.length_b   1.000
_cell.length_c   1.000
_cell.angle_alpha   90.00
_cell.angle_beta   90.00
_cell.angle_gamma   90.00
#
_symmetry.space_group_name_H-M   'P 1'
#
loop_
_entity.id
_entity.type
_entity.pdbx_description
1 polymer ?
#
loop_
_entity_poly.entity_id
_entity_poly.type
_entity_poly.pdbx_seq_one_letter_code
_entity_poly.pdbx_strand_id
1 'polypeptide(L)'
;MSLNRYSTELAQSFFLPLEQPGPWLRAIAPWFVLALAAHFAVGLGLPGGGLIPFGLNGLAFGAFAVTWQRFVALGEEPGRPVAIRIGLRHLLWALAYQLLLGFESFPILLLSSSLADMESGKIIGIAVQEAFQLLIGIMFLILPHIALYQRGEGKSGASLQEMTLAGGISVGFGYVLANLPFLVISLAWADLVGQLPAGQGTEIAAGLVQFVLSFAALTVSSAYFAKVWLRLRVEAPRLGRPAPETDDTEGQPDKPRRTERLQKRKR
;
A
#
# COMPACT_ATOMS: atom_id res chain seq x y z
N MET A 1 -12.04 9.06 16.38
CA MET A 1 -11.62 9.26 14.96
C MET A 1 -12.74 8.76 14.07
N SER A 2 -13.09 9.47 13.00
CA SER A 2 -14.11 9.03 12.03
C SER A 2 -13.54 7.95 11.10
N LEU A 3 -14.33 6.92 10.79
CA LEU A 3 -13.96 5.87 9.81
C LEU A 3 -13.77 6.44 8.40
N ASN A 4 -14.48 7.51 8.05
CA ASN A 4 -14.46 8.12 6.72
C ASN A 4 -13.35 9.17 6.53
N ARG A 5 -12.39 9.24 7.47
CA ARG A 5 -11.35 10.28 7.49
C ARG A 5 -10.55 10.36 6.18
N TYR A 6 -10.28 9.22 5.55
CA TYR A 6 -9.48 9.12 4.32
C TYR A 6 -10.31 8.87 3.05
N SER A 7 -11.61 9.19 3.08
CA SER A 7 -12.52 8.97 1.95
C SER A 7 -12.11 9.76 0.69
N THR A 8 -11.59 10.98 0.85
CA THR A 8 -11.07 11.79 -0.26
C THR A 8 -9.85 11.15 -0.89
N GLU A 9 -8.89 10.70 -0.09
CA GLU A 9 -7.68 10.04 -0.55
C GLU A 9 -8.01 8.73 -1.27
N LEU A 10 -8.98 7.98 -0.75
CA LEU A 10 -9.50 6.78 -1.37
C LEU A 10 -10.12 7.08 -2.75
N ALA A 11 -11.06 8.01 -2.82
CA ALA A 11 -11.72 8.37 -4.07
C ALA A 11 -10.72 8.83 -5.14
N GLN A 12 -9.80 9.73 -4.77
CA GLN A 12 -8.75 10.20 -5.67
C GLN A 12 -7.84 9.07 -6.17
N SER A 13 -7.63 8.00 -5.38
CA SER A 13 -6.79 6.88 -5.78
C SER A 13 -7.42 6.04 -6.90
N PHE A 14 -8.74 5.99 -6.98
CA PHE A 14 -9.46 5.34 -8.08
C PHE A 14 -9.44 6.18 -9.38
N PHE A 15 -9.55 7.51 -9.27
CA PHE A 15 -9.56 8.38 -10.45
C PHE A 15 -8.17 8.62 -11.04
N LEU A 16 -7.12 8.49 -10.24
CA LEU A 16 -5.77 8.87 -10.65
C LEU A 16 -5.27 8.16 -11.93
N PRO A 17 -5.46 6.84 -12.14
CA PRO A 17 -5.06 6.19 -13.39
C PRO A 17 -5.84 6.70 -14.61
N LEU A 18 -7.08 7.16 -14.42
CA LEU A 18 -7.95 7.70 -15.47
C LEU A 18 -7.61 9.14 -15.82
N GLU A 19 -7.26 9.93 -14.80
CA GLU A 19 -6.83 11.33 -14.97
C GLU A 19 -5.42 11.43 -15.56
N GLN A 20 -4.55 10.46 -15.26
CA GLN A 20 -3.13 10.48 -15.65
C GLN A 20 -2.69 9.16 -16.31
N PRO A 21 -3.29 8.78 -17.45
CA PRO A 21 -3.06 7.49 -18.08
C PRO A 21 -1.62 7.33 -18.61
N GLY A 22 -1.01 8.42 -19.10
CA GLY A 22 0.35 8.40 -19.63
C GLY A 22 1.40 8.01 -18.57
N PRO A 23 1.51 8.73 -17.44
CA PRO A 23 2.38 8.34 -16.34
C PRO A 23 2.05 6.96 -15.78
N TRP A 24 0.77 6.62 -15.63
CA TRP A 24 0.36 5.29 -15.16
C TRP A 24 0.86 4.17 -16.07
N LEU A 25 0.66 4.28 -17.39
CA LEU A 25 1.14 3.30 -18.37
C LEU A 25 2.67 3.16 -18.34
N ARG A 26 3.41 4.27 -18.24
CA ARG A 26 4.88 4.25 -18.11
C ARG A 26 5.36 3.57 -16.84
N ALA A 27 4.61 3.71 -15.75
CA ALA A 27 4.91 3.04 -14.50
C ALA A 27 4.62 1.54 -14.58
N ILE A 28 3.44 1.14 -15.08
CA ILE A 28 2.96 -0.23 -14.99
C ILE A 28 3.53 -1.16 -16.06
N ALA A 29 3.68 -0.69 -17.31
CA ALA A 29 4.01 -1.54 -18.46
C ALA A 29 5.28 -2.40 -18.29
N PRO A 30 6.45 -1.86 -17.87
CA PRO A 30 7.67 -2.68 -17.79
C PRO A 30 7.54 -3.80 -16.74
N TRP A 31 6.86 -3.51 -15.64
CA TRP A 31 6.70 -4.47 -14.54
C TRP A 31 5.59 -5.47 -14.81
N PHE A 32 4.51 -5.04 -15.47
CA PHE A 32 3.45 -5.92 -15.90
C PHE A 32 3.99 -6.98 -16.87
N VAL A 33 4.77 -6.58 -17.88
CA VAL A 33 5.39 -7.52 -18.83
C VAL A 33 6.35 -8.47 -18.13
N LEU A 34 7.19 -7.97 -17.21
CA LEU A 34 8.11 -8.81 -16.45
C LEU A 34 7.38 -9.85 -15.60
N ALA A 35 6.38 -9.42 -14.85
CA ALA A 35 5.58 -10.30 -14.00
C ALA A 35 4.79 -11.31 -14.84
N LEU A 36 4.23 -10.89 -15.99
CA LEU A 36 3.50 -11.75 -16.90
C LEU A 36 4.43 -12.84 -17.46
N ALA A 37 5.62 -12.45 -17.92
CA ALA A 37 6.64 -13.39 -18.39
C ALA A 37 7.05 -14.37 -17.28
N ALA A 38 7.26 -13.88 -16.05
CA ALA A 38 7.58 -14.74 -14.91
C ALA A 38 6.44 -15.72 -14.59
N HIS A 39 5.20 -15.25 -14.59
CA HIS A 39 4.01 -16.06 -14.30
C HIS A 39 3.86 -17.22 -15.30
N PHE A 40 4.00 -16.95 -16.60
CA PHE A 40 3.87 -17.99 -17.63
C PHE A 40 5.13 -18.85 -17.83
N ALA A 41 6.30 -18.36 -17.43
CA ALA A 41 7.54 -19.15 -17.47
C ALA A 41 7.51 -20.37 -16.53
N VAL A 42 6.66 -20.37 -15.50
CA VAL A 42 6.41 -21.55 -14.63
C VAL A 42 5.92 -22.75 -15.44
N GLY A 43 5.06 -22.52 -16.44
CA GLY A 43 4.50 -23.57 -17.30
C GLY A 43 5.51 -24.18 -18.29
N LEU A 44 6.69 -23.57 -18.45
CA LEU A 44 7.72 -23.99 -19.40
C LEU A 44 8.80 -24.91 -18.79
N GLY A 45 8.67 -25.28 -17.51
CA GLY A 45 9.56 -26.27 -16.88
C GLY A 45 11.01 -25.80 -16.70
N LEU A 46 11.25 -24.49 -16.60
CA LEU A 46 12.60 -23.94 -16.44
C LEU A 46 13.29 -24.43 -15.14
N PRO A 47 14.61 -24.66 -15.17
CA PRO A 47 15.37 -25.10 -14.01
C PRO A 47 15.40 -24.00 -12.93
N GLY A 48 14.97 -24.34 -11.71
CA GLY A 48 14.88 -23.43 -10.57
C GLY A 48 13.60 -23.54 -9.72
N GLY A 49 12.61 -24.30 -10.19
CA GLY A 49 11.34 -24.49 -9.48
C GLY A 49 10.52 -23.20 -9.34
N GLY A 50 9.33 -23.29 -8.74
CA GLY A 50 8.39 -22.16 -8.60
C GLY A 50 8.92 -20.93 -7.85
N LEU A 51 10.10 -21.01 -7.22
CA LEU A 51 10.71 -19.95 -6.42
C LEU A 51 11.23 -18.78 -7.25
N ILE A 52 11.83 -19.03 -8.42
CA ILE A 52 12.36 -17.95 -9.28
C ILE A 52 11.21 -17.11 -9.85
N PRO A 53 10.16 -17.71 -10.45
CA PRO A 53 8.97 -16.99 -10.86
C PRO A 53 8.26 -16.23 -9.74
N PHE A 54 8.20 -16.82 -8.54
CA PHE A 54 7.64 -16.16 -7.36
C PHE A 54 8.42 -14.89 -6.99
N GLY A 55 9.75 -14.99 -6.92
CA GLY A 55 10.63 -13.85 -6.61
C GLY A 55 10.54 -12.75 -7.66
N LEU A 56 10.50 -13.10 -8.96
CA LEU A 56 10.37 -12.14 -10.05
C LEU A 56 9.02 -11.42 -10.03
N ASN A 57 7.93 -12.14 -9.78
CA ASN A 57 6.61 -11.53 -9.60
C ASN A 57 6.60 -10.56 -8.42
N GLY A 58 7.10 -10.99 -7.26
CA GLY A 58 7.18 -10.14 -6.07
C GLY A 58 7.99 -8.86 -6.32
N LEU A 59 9.14 -8.97 -7.00
CA LEU A 59 9.94 -7.82 -7.39
C LEU A 59 9.23 -6.90 -8.37
N ALA A 60 8.50 -7.42 -9.35
CA ALA A 60 7.78 -6.62 -10.31
C ALA A 60 6.62 -5.84 -9.65
N PHE A 61 5.83 -6.49 -8.79
CA PHE A 61 4.82 -5.81 -7.98
C PHE A 61 5.45 -4.71 -7.11
N GLY A 62 6.55 -5.02 -6.42
CA GLY A 62 7.21 -4.03 -5.56
C GLY A 62 7.87 -2.89 -6.33
N ALA A 63 8.45 -3.16 -7.48
CA ALA A 63 9.06 -2.15 -8.33
C ALA A 63 8.00 -1.19 -8.91
N PHE A 64 6.88 -1.74 -9.38
CA PHE A 64 5.73 -0.93 -9.79
C PHE A 64 5.20 -0.08 -8.63
N ALA A 65 4.89 -0.68 -7.48
CA ALA A 65 4.29 0.02 -6.36
C ALA A 65 5.17 1.15 -5.83
N VAL A 66 6.48 0.94 -5.67
CA VAL A 66 7.40 1.99 -5.24
C VAL A 66 7.44 3.12 -6.28
N THR A 67 7.53 2.79 -7.57
CA THR A 67 7.55 3.80 -8.64
C THR A 67 6.27 4.62 -8.62
N TRP A 68 5.12 3.96 -8.51
CA TRP A 68 3.82 4.59 -8.46
C TRP A 68 3.65 5.45 -7.21
N GLN A 69 3.99 4.95 -6.03
CA GLN A 69 3.92 5.71 -4.78
C GLN A 69 4.76 6.98 -4.83
N ARG A 70 5.96 6.92 -5.42
CA ARG A 70 6.85 8.08 -5.58
C ARG A 70 6.30 9.08 -6.58
N PHE A 71 5.69 8.63 -7.67
CA PHE A 71 4.98 9.51 -8.58
C PHE A 71 3.81 10.22 -7.87
N VAL A 72 2.96 9.46 -7.16
CA VAL A 72 1.79 10.00 -6.45
C VAL A 72 2.18 11.00 -5.36
N ALA A 73 3.21 10.68 -4.57
CA ALA A 73 3.55 11.48 -3.40
C ALA A 73 4.59 12.59 -3.66
N LEU A 74 5.51 12.38 -4.60
CA LEU A 74 6.66 13.26 -4.84
C LEU A 74 6.67 13.87 -6.25
N GLY A 75 5.76 13.45 -7.14
CA GLY A 75 5.74 13.89 -8.54
C GLY A 75 6.90 13.35 -9.38
N GLU A 76 7.58 12.29 -8.93
CA GLU A 76 8.69 11.70 -9.66
C GLU A 76 8.21 10.97 -10.92
N GLU A 77 8.54 11.53 -12.09
CA GLU A 77 8.07 11.00 -13.37
C GLU A 77 8.51 9.53 -13.61
N PRO A 78 7.56 8.61 -13.83
CA PRO A 78 7.87 7.23 -14.19
C PRO A 78 8.50 7.16 -15.59
N GLY A 79 9.48 6.27 -15.76
CA GLY A 79 10.15 6.03 -17.04
C GLY A 79 11.49 6.75 -17.23
N ARG A 80 11.95 7.54 -16.25
CA ARG A 80 13.37 7.99 -16.24
C ARG A 80 14.30 6.80 -15.96
N PRO A 81 15.54 6.77 -16.47
CA PRO A 81 16.49 5.67 -16.25
C PRO A 81 16.74 5.34 -14.78
N VAL A 82 16.55 6.32 -13.87
CA VAL A 82 16.67 6.17 -12.42
C VAL A 82 15.51 5.36 -11.82
N ALA A 83 14.32 5.38 -12.44
CA ALA A 83 13.12 4.66 -11.98
C ALA A 83 13.12 3.17 -12.32
N ILE A 84 13.97 2.73 -13.27
CA ILE A 84 14.09 1.30 -13.66
C ILE A 84 15.15 0.57 -12.82
N ARG A 85 15.96 1.30 -12.04
CA ARG A 85 16.97 0.68 -11.17
C ARG A 85 16.30 0.03 -9.95
N ILE A 86 16.24 -1.30 -9.95
CA ILE A 86 15.88 -2.10 -8.78
C ILE A 86 16.96 -1.90 -7.71
N GLY A 87 16.73 -0.96 -6.81
CA GLY A 87 17.50 -0.78 -5.58
C GLY A 87 16.93 -1.55 -4.39
N LEU A 88 17.68 -1.55 -3.27
CA LEU A 88 17.29 -2.17 -1.98
C LEU A 88 15.87 -1.80 -1.53
N ARG A 89 15.42 -0.58 -1.82
CA ARG A 89 14.06 -0.10 -1.49
C ARG A 89 12.97 -0.97 -2.11
N HIS A 90 13.09 -1.32 -3.39
CA HIS A 90 12.11 -2.12 -4.11
C HIS A 90 12.08 -3.55 -3.56
N LEU A 91 13.25 -4.08 -3.20
CA LEU A 91 13.37 -5.41 -2.60
C LEU A 91 12.76 -5.45 -1.19
N LEU A 92 13.05 -4.46 -0.33
CA LEU A 92 12.44 -4.36 1.00
C LEU A 92 10.93 -4.18 0.92
N TRP A 93 10.46 -3.36 -0.02
CA TRP A 93 9.03 -3.18 -0.24
C TRP A 93 8.39 -4.49 -0.68
N ALA A 94 8.98 -5.18 -1.66
CA ALA A 94 8.47 -6.46 -2.17
C ALA A 94 8.39 -7.51 -1.06
N LEU A 95 9.45 -7.66 -0.26
CA LEU A 95 9.47 -8.58 0.87
C LEU A 95 8.43 -8.24 1.93
N ALA A 96 8.34 -6.96 2.32
CA ALA A 96 7.35 -6.51 3.29
C ALA A 96 5.92 -6.77 2.80
N TYR A 97 5.64 -6.47 1.53
CA TYR A 97 4.33 -6.70 0.93
C TYR A 97 3.97 -8.19 0.88
N GLN A 98 4.89 -9.06 0.47
CA GLN A 98 4.67 -10.51 0.46
C GLN A 98 4.40 -11.08 1.86
N LEU A 99 5.14 -10.59 2.88
CA LEU A 99 4.89 -10.98 4.27
C LEU A 99 3.51 -10.51 4.75
N LEU A 100 3.11 -9.28 4.41
CA LEU A 100 1.80 -8.74 4.77
C LEU A 100 0.67 -9.51 4.08
N LEU A 101 0.79 -9.85 2.79
CA LEU A 101 -0.18 -10.69 2.08
C LEU A 101 -0.27 -12.10 2.68
N GLY A 102 0.87 -12.70 3.03
CA GLY A 102 0.88 -13.98 3.72
C GLY A 102 0.14 -13.91 5.06
N PHE A 103 0.38 -12.86 5.84
CA PHE A 103 -0.31 -12.63 7.11
C PHE A 103 -1.81 -12.38 6.91
N GLU A 104 -2.19 -11.62 5.88
CA GLU A 104 -3.59 -11.36 5.53
C GLU A 104 -4.37 -12.64 5.19
N SER A 105 -3.72 -13.60 4.55
CA SER A 105 -4.34 -14.89 4.20
C SER A 105 -4.50 -15.86 5.39
N PHE A 106 -3.86 -15.56 6.52
CA PHE A 106 -3.78 -16.45 7.68
C PHE A 106 -5.14 -16.89 8.26
N PRO A 107 -6.16 -16.01 8.42
CA PRO A 107 -7.45 -16.43 8.96
C PRO A 107 -8.14 -17.50 8.10
N ILE A 108 -8.06 -17.36 6.77
CA ILE A 108 -8.64 -18.36 5.86
C ILE A 108 -7.88 -19.67 5.95
N LEU A 109 -6.54 -19.63 6.02
CA LEU A 109 -5.74 -20.84 6.15
C LEU A 109 -6.11 -21.63 7.42
N LEU A 110 -6.34 -20.94 8.54
CA LEU A 110 -6.77 -21.56 9.81
C LEU A 110 -8.20 -22.11 9.78
N LEU A 111 -9.12 -21.38 9.14
CA LEU A 111 -10.55 -21.69 9.19
C LEU A 111 -11.03 -22.54 8.00
N SER A 112 -10.18 -22.76 7.00
CA SER A 112 -10.54 -23.42 5.74
C SER A 112 -11.25 -24.76 5.93
N SER A 113 -10.74 -25.62 6.82
CA SER A 113 -11.34 -26.92 7.11
C SER A 113 -12.70 -26.81 7.81
N SER A 114 -12.84 -25.86 8.76
CA SER A 114 -14.09 -25.63 9.48
C SER A 114 -15.17 -24.99 8.60
N LEU A 115 -14.76 -24.19 7.61
CA LEU A 115 -15.68 -23.51 6.70
C LEU A 115 -16.12 -24.38 5.53
N ALA A 116 -15.37 -25.43 5.17
CA ALA A 116 -15.67 -26.29 4.01
C ALA A 116 -17.01 -27.02 4.13
N ASP A 117 -17.41 -27.38 5.36
CA ASP A 117 -18.64 -28.13 5.62
C ASP A 117 -19.88 -27.23 5.81
N MET A 118 -19.71 -25.90 5.74
CA MET A 118 -20.79 -24.93 5.91
C MET A 118 -21.29 -24.42 4.56
N GLU A 119 -22.61 -24.43 4.36
CA GLU A 119 -23.26 -23.89 3.14
C GLU A 119 -22.86 -22.42 2.87
N SER A 120 -22.70 -21.63 3.93
CA SER A 120 -22.27 -20.22 3.87
C SER A 120 -20.77 -20.02 4.12
N GLY A 121 -19.97 -21.09 4.15
CA GLY A 121 -18.56 -21.06 4.55
C GLY A 121 -17.68 -20.11 3.72
N LYS A 122 -17.91 -20.04 2.39
CA LYS A 122 -17.19 -19.13 1.49
C LYS A 122 -17.40 -17.65 1.87
N ILE A 123 -18.66 -17.27 2.15
CA ILE A 123 -19.01 -15.89 2.49
C ILE A 123 -18.46 -15.52 3.88
N ILE A 124 -18.58 -16.44 4.84
CA ILE A 124 -18.03 -16.24 6.19
C ILE A 124 -16.52 -16.10 6.14
N GLY A 125 -15.82 -16.93 5.35
CA GLY A 125 -14.37 -16.85 5.17
C GLY A 125 -13.92 -15.50 4.65
N ILE A 126 -14.61 -14.97 3.62
CA ILE A 126 -14.35 -13.62 3.09
C ILE A 126 -14.60 -12.55 4.17
N ALA A 127 -15.73 -12.60 4.86
CA ALA A 127 -16.05 -11.62 5.90
C ALA A 127 -15.00 -11.61 7.03
N VAL A 128 -14.51 -12.79 7.44
CA VAL A 128 -13.44 -12.91 8.44
C VAL A 128 -12.12 -12.37 7.91
N GLN A 129 -11.77 -12.64 6.65
CA GLN A 129 -10.57 -12.09 6.02
C GLN A 129 -10.63 -10.55 5.97
N GLU A 130 -11.75 -9.97 5.53
CA GLU A 130 -11.95 -8.53 5.46
C GLU A 130 -11.94 -7.87 6.85
N ALA A 131 -12.56 -8.51 7.85
CA ALA A 131 -12.49 -8.05 9.23
C ALA A 131 -11.05 -8.09 9.77
N PHE A 132 -10.26 -9.08 9.38
CA PHE A 132 -8.85 -9.16 9.74
C PHE A 132 -8.01 -8.11 9.01
N GLN A 133 -8.21 -7.93 7.71
CA GLN A 133 -7.61 -6.86 6.91
C GLN A 133 -7.90 -5.47 7.48
N LEU A 134 -9.10 -5.24 8.01
CA LEU A 134 -9.44 -3.99 8.69
C LEU A 134 -8.52 -3.73 9.90
N LEU A 135 -8.20 -4.78 10.67
CA LEU A 135 -7.34 -4.70 11.86
C LEU A 135 -5.87 -4.53 11.48
N ILE A 136 -5.39 -5.29 10.49
CA ILE A 136 -3.98 -5.31 10.11
C ILE A 136 -3.62 -4.29 9.02
N GLY A 137 -4.61 -3.69 8.36
CA GLY A 137 -4.43 -2.79 7.22
C GLY A 137 -3.62 -1.54 7.57
N ILE A 138 -3.51 -1.21 8.86
CA ILE A 138 -2.63 -0.16 9.33
C ILE A 138 -1.14 -0.51 9.22
N MET A 139 -0.78 -1.80 9.31
CA MET A 139 0.60 -2.28 9.17
C MET A 139 1.15 -2.02 7.77
N PHE A 140 0.27 -1.90 6.76
CA PHE A 140 0.64 -1.55 5.40
C PHE A 140 1.21 -0.14 5.27
N LEU A 141 1.14 0.72 6.30
CA LEU A 141 1.87 1.99 6.35
C LEU A 141 3.40 1.81 6.32
N ILE A 142 3.91 0.62 6.59
CA ILE A 142 5.33 0.30 6.36
C ILE A 142 5.73 0.43 4.87
N LEU A 143 4.80 0.20 3.95
CA LEU A 143 5.03 0.23 2.51
C LEU A 143 5.34 1.66 2.01
N PRO A 144 4.48 2.67 2.24
CA PRO A 144 4.82 4.05 1.91
C PRO A 144 6.00 4.57 2.75
N HIS A 145 6.21 4.08 3.98
CA HIS A 145 7.42 4.39 4.73
C HIS A 145 8.68 3.99 3.94
N ILE A 146 8.78 2.74 3.51
CA ILE A 146 9.90 2.25 2.71
C ILE A 146 10.01 3.01 1.38
N ALA A 147 8.88 3.20 0.68
CA ALA A 147 8.86 3.81 -0.66
C ALA A 147 9.23 5.30 -0.67
N LEU A 148 8.86 6.04 0.38
CA LEU A 148 8.94 7.50 0.41
C LEU A 148 10.01 8.06 1.34
N TYR A 149 10.59 7.24 2.22
CA TYR A 149 11.64 7.70 3.15
C TYR A 149 12.79 8.39 2.43
N GLN A 150 13.20 9.57 2.91
CA GLN A 150 14.38 10.29 2.43
C GLN A 150 15.47 10.33 3.52
N ARG A 151 16.71 10.07 3.11
CA ARG A 151 17.88 10.01 4.01
C ARG A 151 18.14 11.42 4.56
N GLY A 152 17.97 11.63 5.86
CA GLY A 152 18.14 12.94 6.51
C GLY A 152 16.89 13.48 7.21
N GLU A 153 15.72 12.86 7.02
CA GLU A 153 14.48 13.25 7.73
C GLU A 153 14.46 12.87 9.24
N GLY A 154 15.52 12.18 9.70
CA GLY A 154 15.61 11.44 10.96
C GLY A 154 15.67 12.23 12.27
N LYS A 155 15.19 13.48 12.34
CA LYS A 155 15.04 14.22 13.61
C LYS A 155 13.76 15.05 13.76
N SER A 156 12.96 15.18 12.69
CA SER A 156 11.76 16.05 12.66
C SER A 156 10.52 15.38 12.05
N GLY A 157 10.65 14.22 11.39
CA GLY A 157 9.51 13.49 10.86
C GLY A 157 8.81 12.68 11.95
N ALA A 158 7.48 12.59 11.89
CA ALA A 158 6.72 11.67 12.75
C ALA A 158 7.24 10.24 12.57
N SER A 159 7.34 9.50 13.67
CA SER A 159 7.74 8.09 13.62
C SER A 159 6.66 7.24 12.93
N LEU A 160 7.03 6.08 12.36
CA LEU A 160 6.06 5.13 11.79
C LEU A 160 5.01 4.74 12.85
N GLN A 161 5.43 4.61 14.11
CA GLN A 161 4.54 4.34 15.23
C GLN A 161 3.54 5.47 15.45
N GLU A 162 3.96 6.74 15.43
CA GLU A 162 3.06 7.89 15.55
C GLU A 162 2.06 7.96 14.39
N MET A 163 2.52 7.70 13.17
CA MET A 163 1.60 7.66 12.01
C MET A 163 0.60 6.51 12.11
N THR A 164 1.02 5.36 12.62
CA THR A 164 0.16 4.22 12.90
C THR A 164 -0.89 4.61 13.96
N LEU A 165 -0.49 5.21 15.07
CA LEU A 165 -1.44 5.68 16.09
C LEU A 165 -2.39 6.77 15.57
N ALA A 166 -1.88 7.69 14.75
CA ALA A 166 -2.65 8.77 14.15
C ALA A 166 -3.64 8.27 13.07
N GLY A 167 -3.27 7.23 12.32
CA GLY A 167 -4.10 6.62 11.29
C GLY A 167 -5.21 5.74 11.86
N GLY A 168 -4.88 4.94 12.88
CA GLY A 168 -5.77 3.97 13.48
C GLY A 168 -6.50 3.07 12.46
N ILE A 169 -7.66 2.57 12.87
CA ILE A 169 -8.51 1.67 12.08
C ILE A 169 -8.99 2.31 10.76
N SER A 170 -9.06 3.65 10.68
CA SER A 170 -9.50 4.33 9.47
C SER A 170 -8.58 4.08 8.25
N VAL A 171 -7.29 3.82 8.48
CA VAL A 171 -6.37 3.43 7.41
C VAL A 171 -6.74 2.05 6.88
N GLY A 172 -6.95 1.08 7.77
CA GLY A 172 -7.38 -0.28 7.42
C GLY A 172 -8.74 -0.32 6.74
N PHE A 173 -9.67 0.54 7.16
CA PHE A 173 -10.98 0.66 6.52
C PHE A 173 -10.87 1.11 5.06
N GLY A 174 -10.04 2.13 4.78
CA GLY A 174 -9.80 2.53 3.40
C GLY A 174 -9.00 1.50 2.59
N TYR A 175 -8.15 0.68 3.22
CA TYR A 175 -7.49 -0.45 2.54
C TYR A 175 -8.51 -1.49 2.07
N VAL A 176 -9.41 -1.93 2.96
CA VAL A 176 -10.51 -2.84 2.62
C VAL A 176 -11.35 -2.26 1.47
N LEU A 177 -11.79 -1.00 1.59
CA LEU A 177 -12.58 -0.36 0.55
C LEU A 177 -11.83 -0.16 -0.78
N ALA A 178 -10.51 0.04 -0.74
CA ALA A 178 -9.69 0.14 -1.95
C ALA A 178 -9.63 -1.18 -2.71
N ASN A 179 -9.64 -2.31 -2.01
CA ASN A 179 -9.55 -3.64 -2.62
C ASN A 179 -10.91 -4.28 -2.94
N LEU A 180 -11.98 -3.87 -2.24
CA LEU A 180 -13.32 -4.45 -2.36
C LEU A 180 -13.81 -4.58 -3.82
N PRO A 181 -13.68 -3.57 -4.71
CA PRO A 181 -14.14 -3.73 -6.09
C PRO A 181 -13.40 -4.85 -6.85
N PHE A 182 -12.10 -4.98 -6.61
CA PHE A 182 -11.27 -6.00 -7.25
C PHE A 182 -11.58 -7.39 -6.71
N LEU A 183 -11.88 -7.50 -5.41
CA LEU A 183 -12.34 -8.75 -4.80
C LEU A 183 -13.68 -9.19 -5.40
N VAL A 184 -14.66 -8.28 -5.49
CA VAL A 184 -15.99 -8.59 -6.05
C VAL A 184 -15.87 -9.06 -7.51
N ILE A 185 -15.07 -8.37 -8.33
CA ILE A 185 -14.85 -8.78 -9.72
C ILE A 185 -14.12 -10.12 -9.78
N SER A 186 -13.13 -10.34 -8.91
CA SER A 186 -12.38 -11.60 -8.82
C SER A 186 -13.29 -12.78 -8.48
N LEU A 187 -14.23 -12.60 -7.53
CA LEU A 187 -15.20 -13.62 -7.15
C LEU A 187 -16.19 -13.92 -8.27
N ALA A 188 -16.76 -12.89 -8.89
CA ALA A 188 -17.68 -13.05 -10.03
C ALA A 188 -16.98 -13.74 -11.21
N TRP A 189 -15.72 -13.41 -11.45
CA TRP A 189 -14.91 -14.05 -12.48
C TRP A 189 -14.61 -15.52 -12.14
N ALA A 190 -14.25 -15.83 -10.90
CA ALA A 190 -14.01 -17.21 -10.47
C ALA A 190 -15.27 -18.08 -10.61
N ASP A 191 -16.44 -17.55 -10.25
CA ASP A 191 -17.71 -18.26 -10.41
C ASP A 191 -18.06 -18.48 -11.89
N LEU A 192 -17.76 -17.51 -12.77
CA LEU A 192 -17.93 -17.65 -14.22
C LEU A 192 -16.98 -18.70 -14.80
N VAL A 193 -15.70 -18.67 -14.43
CA VAL A 193 -14.70 -19.64 -14.88
C VAL A 193 -15.08 -21.06 -14.45
N GLY A 194 -15.61 -21.23 -13.23
CA GLY A 194 -16.07 -22.53 -12.72
C GLY A 194 -17.24 -23.14 -13.50
N GLN A 195 -17.95 -22.36 -14.31
CA GLN A 195 -19.05 -22.82 -15.18
C GLN A 195 -18.59 -23.20 -16.59
N LEU A 196 -17.36 -22.84 -16.98
CA LEU A 196 -16.82 -23.12 -18.30
C LEU A 196 -16.21 -24.53 -18.38
N PRO A 197 -16.19 -25.17 -19.57
CA PRO A 197 -15.49 -26.43 -19.75
C PRO A 197 -14.01 -26.31 -19.36
N ALA A 198 -13.54 -27.23 -18.52
CA ALA A 198 -12.15 -27.28 -18.12
C ALA A 198 -11.25 -27.55 -19.34
N GLY A 199 -10.26 -26.71 -19.56
CA GLY A 199 -9.29 -26.82 -20.65
C GLY A 199 -8.16 -25.80 -20.51
N GLN A 200 -7.07 -26.00 -21.26
CA GLN A 200 -5.89 -25.12 -21.16
C GLN A 200 -6.21 -23.64 -21.47
N GLY A 201 -7.17 -23.36 -22.35
CA GLY A 201 -7.58 -21.99 -22.68
C GLY A 201 -8.31 -21.28 -21.54
N THR A 202 -9.12 -22.00 -20.77
CA THR A 202 -9.87 -21.44 -19.62
C THR A 202 -8.96 -21.17 -18.43
N GLU A 203 -7.95 -22.01 -18.18
CA GLU A 203 -6.95 -21.78 -17.12
C GLU A 203 -6.05 -20.56 -17.41
N ILE A 204 -5.59 -20.40 -18.64
CA ILE A 204 -4.78 -19.24 -19.06
C ILE A 204 -5.60 -17.94 -18.94
N ALA A 205 -6.84 -17.95 -19.42
CA ALA A 205 -7.74 -16.79 -19.32
C ALA A 205 -8.03 -16.45 -17.85
N ALA A 206 -8.26 -17.47 -17.01
CA ALA A 206 -8.50 -17.29 -15.59
C ALA A 206 -7.31 -16.62 -14.90
N GLY A 207 -6.10 -17.13 -15.14
CA GLY A 207 -4.86 -16.56 -14.60
C GLY A 207 -4.60 -15.13 -15.07
N LEU A 208 -4.82 -14.84 -16.36
CA LEU A 208 -4.60 -13.51 -16.92
C LEU A 208 -5.51 -12.45 -16.30
N VAL A 209 -6.81 -12.75 -16.13
CA VAL A 209 -7.74 -11.79 -15.53
C VAL A 209 -7.39 -11.52 -14.07
N GLN A 210 -7.10 -12.56 -13.29
CA GLN A 210 -6.66 -12.40 -11.90
C GLN A 210 -5.39 -11.57 -11.80
N PHE A 211 -4.48 -11.75 -12.75
CA PHE A 211 -3.24 -11.00 -12.83
C PHE A 211 -3.47 -9.51 -13.12
N VAL A 212 -4.36 -9.18 -14.07
CA VAL A 212 -4.77 -7.80 -14.35
C VAL A 212 -5.44 -7.16 -13.12
N LEU A 213 -6.35 -7.88 -12.46
CA LEU A 213 -7.01 -7.40 -11.24
C LEU A 213 -6.02 -7.13 -10.11
N SER A 214 -4.99 -7.97 -9.95
CA SER A 214 -3.94 -7.79 -8.94
C SER A 214 -3.17 -6.49 -9.15
N PHE A 215 -2.78 -6.18 -10.39
CA PHE A 215 -2.10 -4.93 -10.73
C PHE A 215 -3.01 -3.71 -10.58
N ALA A 216 -4.30 -3.85 -10.89
CA ALA A 216 -5.27 -2.78 -10.71
C ALA A 216 -5.52 -2.48 -9.21
N ALA A 217 -5.69 -3.52 -8.40
CA ALA A 217 -5.79 -3.41 -6.94
C ALA A 217 -4.54 -2.77 -6.35
N LEU A 218 -3.36 -3.20 -6.79
CA LEU A 218 -2.10 -2.62 -6.35
C LEU A 218 -1.96 -1.15 -6.75
N THR A 219 -2.40 -0.77 -7.96
CA THR A 219 -2.40 0.63 -8.42
C THR A 219 -3.18 1.52 -7.45
N VAL A 220 -4.40 1.12 -7.10
CA VAL A 220 -5.28 1.92 -6.25
C VAL A 220 -4.79 1.92 -4.80
N SER A 221 -4.50 0.74 -4.23
CA SER A 221 -4.06 0.61 -2.84
C SER A 221 -2.74 1.34 -2.57
N SER A 222 -1.78 1.24 -3.48
CA SER A 222 -0.50 1.93 -3.31
C SER A 222 -0.62 3.45 -3.43
N ALA A 223 -1.46 3.98 -4.33
CA ALA A 223 -1.81 5.40 -4.39
C ALA A 223 -2.51 5.88 -3.11
N TYR A 224 -3.45 5.08 -2.60
CA TYR A 224 -4.16 5.38 -1.35
C TYR A 224 -3.19 5.49 -0.18
N PHE A 225 -2.32 4.49 0.01
CA PHE A 225 -1.32 4.53 1.08
C PHE A 225 -0.32 5.69 0.92
N ALA A 226 0.06 6.06 -0.29
CA ALA A 226 0.93 7.23 -0.52
C ALA A 226 0.25 8.54 -0.10
N LYS A 227 -1.02 8.74 -0.47
CA LYS A 227 -1.79 9.94 -0.10
C LYS A 227 -2.04 10.01 1.42
N VAL A 228 -2.46 8.90 2.02
CA VAL A 228 -2.66 8.78 3.47
C VAL A 228 -1.36 9.06 4.22
N TRP A 229 -0.24 8.50 3.74
CA TRP A 229 1.08 8.76 4.31
C TRP A 229 1.41 10.25 4.32
N LEU A 230 1.23 10.95 3.19
CA LEU A 230 1.49 12.39 3.11
C LEU A 230 0.65 13.18 4.10
N ARG A 231 -0.65 12.86 4.21
CA ARG A 231 -1.54 13.51 5.17
C ARG A 231 -1.10 13.27 6.61
N LEU A 232 -0.77 12.01 6.94
CA LEU A 232 -0.29 11.63 8.26
C LEU A 232 1.03 12.31 8.64
N ARG A 233 1.92 12.58 7.67
CA ARG A 233 3.15 13.34 7.94
C ARG A 233 2.89 14.76 8.44
N VAL A 234 1.79 15.37 8.03
CA VAL A 234 1.39 16.72 8.47
C VAL A 234 0.67 16.66 9.82
N GLU A 235 -0.14 15.63 10.03
CA GLU A 235 -1.03 15.51 11.19
C GLU A 235 -0.36 14.87 12.42
N ALA A 236 0.44 13.81 12.25
CA ALA A 236 1.03 13.05 13.35
C ALA A 236 1.99 13.86 14.26
N PRO A 237 2.86 14.75 13.74
CA PRO A 237 3.71 15.60 14.58
C PRO A 237 2.94 16.54 15.52
N ARG A 238 1.64 16.76 15.28
CA ARG A 238 0.76 17.61 16.10
C ARG A 238 0.17 16.86 17.30
N LEU A 239 0.23 15.53 17.34
CA LEU A 239 -0.27 14.74 18.46
C LEU A 239 0.71 14.71 19.65
N GLY A 240 1.99 15.01 19.41
CA GLY A 240 3.03 15.09 20.44
C GLY A 240 3.38 16.52 20.90
N ARG A 241 2.70 17.54 20.38
CA ARG A 241 2.87 18.93 20.82
C ARG A 241 1.57 19.40 21.49
N PRO A 242 1.62 20.07 22.65
CA PRO A 242 0.44 20.77 23.15
C PRO A 242 -0.06 21.70 22.03
N ALA A 243 -1.38 21.84 21.91
CA ALA A 243 -1.98 22.79 20.98
C ALA A 243 -1.23 24.12 21.08
N PRO A 244 -0.97 24.84 19.97
CA PRO A 244 -0.54 26.22 20.11
C PRO A 244 -1.60 26.88 20.98
N GLU A 245 -1.21 27.36 22.16
CA GLU A 245 -2.01 28.35 22.87
C GLU A 245 -2.34 29.39 21.80
N THR A 246 -3.63 29.58 21.57
CA THR A 246 -4.11 30.72 20.80
C THR A 246 -3.49 31.93 21.48
N ASP A 247 -2.46 32.49 20.85
CA ASP A 247 -1.82 33.72 21.29
C ASP A 247 -2.79 34.86 20.97
N ASP A 248 -3.87 34.93 21.75
CA ASP A 248 -4.67 36.14 21.93
C ASP A 248 -3.88 37.07 22.86
N THR A 249 -2.66 37.39 22.46
CA THR A 249 -1.83 38.40 23.12
C THR A 249 -1.46 39.48 22.10
N GLU A 250 -2.47 40.21 21.64
CA GLU A 250 -2.25 41.61 21.29
C GLU A 250 -1.68 42.33 22.53
N GLY A 251 -0.40 42.68 22.45
CA GLY A 251 0.21 43.70 23.32
C GLY A 251 0.94 43.18 24.55
N GLN A 252 2.21 42.76 24.41
CA GLN A 252 3.24 43.04 25.43
C GLN A 252 4.66 42.95 24.83
N PRO A 253 5.56 43.91 25.15
CA PRO A 253 6.87 44.01 24.52
C PRO A 253 7.91 43.05 25.14
N ASP A 254 8.75 42.50 24.26
CA ASP A 254 10.08 41.91 24.47
C ASP A 254 10.39 41.25 25.84
N LYS A 255 10.22 39.93 25.90
CA LYS A 255 10.98 39.09 26.83
C LYS A 255 12.32 38.68 26.18
N PRO A 256 13.49 39.00 26.77
CA PRO A 256 14.77 38.69 26.16
C PRO A 256 15.04 37.18 26.14
N ARG A 257 15.61 36.73 25.01
CA ARG A 257 16.02 35.35 24.73
C ARG A 257 16.91 34.82 25.87
N ARG A 258 16.67 33.55 26.25
CA ARG A 258 17.34 32.78 27.33
C ARG A 258 18.87 32.75 27.24
N THR A 259 19.47 33.15 26.12
CA THR A 259 20.92 33.23 25.91
C THR A 259 21.58 34.43 26.59
N GLU A 260 20.86 35.52 26.90
CA GLU A 260 21.47 36.69 27.57
C GLU A 260 21.59 36.54 29.09
N ARG A 261 20.78 35.67 29.71
CA ARG A 261 20.79 35.47 31.18
C ARG A 261 22.07 34.81 31.70
N LEU A 262 22.86 34.16 30.84
CA LEU A 262 24.08 33.47 31.25
C LEU A 262 25.34 34.35 31.20
N GLN A 263 25.32 35.48 30.49
CA GLN A 263 26.50 36.36 30.39
C GLN A 263 26.58 37.42 31.50
N LYS A 264 25.47 37.75 32.17
CA LYS A 264 25.45 38.73 33.28
C LYS A 264 25.83 38.18 34.66
N ARG A 265 26.20 36.90 34.77
CA ARG A 265 26.59 36.28 36.06
C ARG A 265 28.11 36.07 36.22
N LYS A 266 28.93 36.64 35.33
CA LYS A 266 30.41 36.54 35.33
C LYS A 266 31.12 37.91 35.31
N ARG A 267 30.56 38.93 35.95
CA ARG A 267 31.30 40.13 36.33
C ARG A 267 31.02 40.47 37.78
#